data_AF-A0A8H4L5M9-F1
#
_entry.id   AF-A0A8H4L5M9-F1
#
_cell.length_a   1.000
_cell.length_b   1.000
_cell.length_c   1.000
_cell.angle_alpha   90.00
_cell.angle_beta   90.00
_cell.angle_gamma   90.00
#
_symmetry.space_group_name_H-M   'P 1'
#
loop_
_entity.id
_entity.type
_entity.pdbx_description
1 polymer ?
#
loop_
_entity_poly.entity_id
_entity_poly.type
_entity_poly.pdbx_seq_one_letter_code
_entity_poly.pdbx_strand_id
1 'polypeptide(L)'
;MYFTANVIVALAVTVGLVAADFPKANEYKSTDCSGDLNYGHHAFDLHMVTMDDTTHSVYQAGTPWYLFDGKTGDGGRCEGEFLGQVNGDTSPCLDLDNTVGGKRIRCLCNPLIGANTGGTNSCQFV
;
A
#
# COMPACT_ATOMS: atom_id res chain seq x y z
N MET A 1 0.35 9.93 -67.03
CA MET A 1 0.68 10.90 -65.97
C MET A 1 0.60 10.16 -64.64
N TYR A 2 1.69 10.21 -63.87
CA TYR A 2 1.84 9.70 -62.49
C TYR A 2 0.85 10.45 -61.55
N PHE A 3 0.41 9.97 -60.39
CA PHE A 3 1.22 9.63 -59.22
C PHE A 3 0.47 8.70 -58.24
N THR A 4 1.26 7.86 -57.59
CA THR A 4 0.97 6.93 -56.50
C THR A 4 0.55 7.64 -55.22
N ALA A 5 -0.52 7.17 -54.58
CA ALA A 5 -0.94 7.62 -53.25
C ALA A 5 -0.06 6.95 -52.19
N ASN A 6 0.78 7.72 -51.50
CA ASN A 6 1.52 7.26 -50.33
C ASN A 6 0.68 7.57 -49.08
N VAL A 7 0.09 6.54 -48.49
CA VAL A 7 -0.56 6.62 -47.17
C VAL A 7 0.53 6.45 -46.11
N ILE A 8 0.80 7.52 -45.35
CA ILE A 8 1.68 7.46 -44.18
C ILE A 8 0.84 7.00 -42.99
N VAL A 9 1.07 5.78 -42.52
CA VAL A 9 0.50 5.28 -41.26
C VAL A 9 1.46 5.67 -40.14
N ALA A 10 1.12 6.73 -39.40
CA ALA A 10 1.83 7.09 -38.18
C ALA A 10 1.34 6.19 -37.03
N LEU A 11 2.16 5.22 -36.64
CA LEU A 11 1.94 4.40 -35.45
C LEU A 11 2.34 5.22 -34.21
N ALA A 12 1.39 5.95 -33.63
CA ALA A 12 1.58 6.61 -32.34
C ALA A 12 1.50 5.53 -31.23
N VAL A 13 2.65 4.99 -30.85
CA VAL A 13 2.75 4.15 -29.64
C VAL A 13 2.75 5.10 -28.44
N THR A 14 1.57 5.34 -27.86
CA THR A 14 1.48 5.96 -26.54
C THR A 14 1.90 4.92 -25.51
N VAL A 15 3.20 4.84 -25.23
CA VAL A 15 3.68 4.23 -23.98
C VAL A 15 3.16 5.10 -22.85
N GLY A 16 2.03 4.70 -22.26
CA GLY A 16 1.53 5.30 -21.04
C GLY A 16 2.60 5.16 -19.96
N LEU A 17 3.23 6.26 -19.57
CA LEU A 17 4.07 6.31 -18.39
C LEU A 17 3.14 6.03 -17.20
N VAL A 18 3.15 4.78 -16.72
CA VAL A 18 2.57 4.46 -15.41
C VAL A 18 3.37 5.23 -14.37
N ALA A 19 2.85 6.37 -13.93
CA ALA A 19 3.40 7.04 -12.77
C ALA A 19 3.26 6.08 -11.59
N ALA A 20 4.36 5.78 -10.89
CA ALA A 20 4.29 5.08 -9.63
C ALA A 20 3.49 5.96 -8.65
N ASP A 21 2.33 5.48 -8.18
CA ASP A 21 1.58 6.16 -7.12
C ASP A 21 2.46 6.16 -5.85
N PHE A 22 2.45 7.25 -5.09
CA PHE A 22 3.21 7.26 -3.84
C PHE A 22 2.59 6.26 -2.85
N PRO A 23 3.41 5.67 -1.96
CA PRO A 23 2.91 4.85 -0.87
C PRO A 23 1.74 5.51 -0.13
N LYS A 24 0.66 4.75 0.01
CA LYS A 24 -0.61 5.18 0.61
C LYS A 24 -1.16 4.08 1.50
N ALA A 25 -1.74 4.47 2.64
CA ALA A 25 -2.40 3.57 3.59
C ALA A 25 -3.47 4.33 4.40
N ASN A 26 -4.51 4.82 3.74
CA ASN A 26 -5.55 5.65 4.37
C ASN A 26 -6.51 4.82 5.22
N GLU A 27 -6.85 5.32 6.40
CA GLU A 27 -7.65 4.63 7.40
C GLU A 27 -9.13 5.05 7.33
N TYR A 28 -10.03 4.09 7.51
CA TYR A 28 -11.48 4.29 7.51
C TYR A 28 -12.13 3.56 8.68
N LYS A 29 -13.21 4.15 9.22
CA LYS A 29 -14.03 3.53 10.28
C LYS A 29 -14.97 2.45 9.73
N SER A 30 -15.23 2.44 8.43
CA SER A 30 -15.95 1.32 7.81
C SER A 30 -15.00 0.15 7.56
N THR A 31 -15.53 -1.03 7.25
CA THR A 31 -14.75 -2.22 6.90
C THR A 31 -14.44 -2.33 5.40
N ASP A 32 -14.95 -1.41 4.59
CA ASP A 32 -14.92 -1.44 3.12
C ASP A 32 -14.31 -0.18 2.48
N CYS A 33 -13.59 0.62 3.27
CA CYS A 33 -12.97 1.88 2.87
C CYS A 33 -13.95 2.91 2.27
N SER A 34 -15.21 2.85 2.70
CA SER A 34 -16.25 3.80 2.36
C SER A 34 -16.41 4.89 3.43
N GLY A 35 -17.10 5.96 3.07
CA GLY A 35 -17.35 7.09 3.95
C GLY A 35 -16.12 7.98 4.16
N ASP A 36 -16.18 8.77 5.23
CA ASP A 36 -15.13 9.73 5.54
C ASP A 36 -13.90 9.03 6.11
N LEU A 37 -12.75 9.54 5.70
CA LEU A 37 -11.45 9.07 6.13
C LEU A 37 -11.22 9.39 7.61
N ASN A 38 -10.73 8.40 8.35
CA ASN A 38 -10.33 8.55 9.74
C ASN A 38 -8.97 9.26 9.81
N TYR A 39 -7.96 8.67 9.15
CA TYR A 39 -6.61 9.24 9.04
C TYR A 39 -6.01 9.02 7.65
N GLY A 40 -5.30 10.03 7.17
CA GLY A 40 -4.77 10.06 5.80
C GLY A 40 -3.27 9.88 5.81
N HIS A 41 -2.80 8.85 5.10
CA HIS A 41 -1.39 8.50 5.02
C HIS A 41 -1.01 8.37 3.54
N HIS A 42 -0.27 9.36 3.04
CA HIS A 42 0.19 9.41 1.67
C HIS A 42 1.46 10.25 1.58
N ALA A 43 2.60 9.60 1.38
CA ALA A 43 3.90 10.25 1.31
C ALA A 43 4.89 9.42 0.50
N PHE A 44 5.87 10.08 -0.13
CA PHE A 44 6.92 9.37 -0.87
C PHE A 44 7.74 8.44 0.04
N ASP A 45 7.90 8.81 1.31
CA ASP A 45 8.70 8.13 2.33
C ASP A 45 7.80 7.51 3.42
N LEU A 46 6.67 6.93 3.02
CA LEU A 46 5.76 6.28 3.96
C LEU A 46 6.27 4.87 4.28
N HIS A 47 7.07 4.76 5.34
CA HIS A 47 7.71 3.52 5.78
C HIS A 47 6.76 2.59 6.52
N MET A 48 5.94 3.14 7.40
CA MET A 48 5.07 2.37 8.27
C MET A 48 3.86 3.18 8.67
N VAL A 49 2.73 2.49 8.85
CA VAL A 49 1.50 3.07 9.36
C VAL A 49 0.91 2.12 10.39
N THR A 50 0.81 2.58 11.62
CA THR A 50 0.08 1.90 12.69
C THR A 50 -1.38 2.31 12.60
N MET A 51 -2.28 1.34 12.50
CA MET A 51 -3.72 1.58 12.37
C MET A 51 -4.28 2.03 13.71
N ASP A 52 -5.02 3.12 13.77
CA ASP A 52 -5.77 3.56 14.96
C ASP A 52 -6.77 2.47 15.40
N ASP A 53 -7.00 2.36 16.71
CA ASP A 53 -7.86 1.29 17.25
C ASP A 53 -9.35 1.45 16.87
N THR A 54 -9.76 2.62 16.38
CA THR A 54 -11.12 2.92 15.88
C THR A 54 -11.27 2.71 14.36
N THR A 55 -10.17 2.41 13.66
CA THR A 55 -10.15 2.11 12.23
C THR A 55 -10.56 0.64 12.00
N HIS A 56 -11.29 0.36 10.91
CA HIS A 56 -11.72 -0.99 10.55
C HIS A 56 -11.27 -1.41 9.15
N SER A 57 -10.85 -0.47 8.31
CA SER A 57 -10.23 -0.78 7.02
C SER A 57 -9.14 0.22 6.65
N VAL A 58 -8.25 -0.22 5.76
CA VAL A 58 -7.19 0.61 5.19
C VAL A 58 -7.18 0.52 3.68
N TYR A 59 -7.18 1.67 3.01
CA TYR A 59 -6.95 1.76 1.58
C TYR A 59 -5.43 1.90 1.33
N GLN A 60 -4.82 0.81 0.89
CA GLN A 60 -3.40 0.72 0.57
C GLN A 60 -3.13 0.80 -0.94
N ALA A 61 -2.07 1.52 -1.31
CA ALA A 61 -1.61 1.64 -2.70
C ALA A 61 -0.15 2.09 -2.78
N GLY A 62 0.39 2.13 -4.00
CA GLY A 62 1.71 2.69 -4.33
C GLY A 62 2.91 1.79 -4.02
N THR A 63 2.74 0.75 -3.22
CA THR A 63 3.79 -0.19 -2.84
C THR A 63 3.18 -1.49 -2.31
N PRO A 64 3.91 -2.61 -2.32
CA PRO A 64 3.58 -3.74 -1.46
C PRO A 64 3.61 -3.33 0.02
N TRP A 65 2.82 -4.01 0.84
CA TRP A 65 2.76 -3.78 2.29
C TRP A 65 2.84 -5.11 3.06
N TYR A 66 3.65 -5.11 4.11
CA TYR A 66 3.70 -6.18 5.11
C TYR A 66 2.71 -5.89 6.23
N LEU A 67 1.97 -6.92 6.64
CA LEU A 67 0.90 -6.84 7.63
C LEU A 67 1.37 -7.41 8.96
N PHE A 68 1.08 -6.72 10.05
CA PHE A 68 1.43 -7.14 11.41
C PHE A 68 0.23 -7.07 12.36
N ASP A 69 0.17 -7.97 13.33
CA ASP A 69 -0.91 -8.01 14.34
C ASP A 69 -0.65 -7.09 15.54
N GLY A 70 0.54 -6.51 15.64
CA GLY A 70 0.98 -5.65 16.73
C GLY A 70 1.42 -4.27 16.26
N LYS A 71 1.30 -3.33 17.19
CA LYS A 71 1.88 -1.98 17.11
C LYS A 71 2.26 -1.53 18.51
N THR A 72 3.34 -0.76 18.62
CA THR A 72 3.73 -0.17 19.93
C THR A 72 2.78 0.93 20.39
N GLY A 73 1.96 1.47 19.48
CA GLY A 73 1.02 2.57 19.70
C GLY A 73 0.72 3.30 18.39
N ASP A 74 -0.16 4.30 18.44
CA ASP A 74 -0.49 5.13 17.26
C ASP A 74 0.68 6.07 16.92
N GLY A 75 1.09 6.08 15.65
CA GLY A 75 2.34 6.71 15.20
C GLY A 75 3.61 5.98 15.65
N GLY A 76 3.45 4.77 16.21
CA GLY A 76 4.54 3.93 16.70
C GLY A 76 5.16 3.05 15.61
N ARG A 77 5.59 1.85 15.99
CA ARG A 77 6.19 0.86 15.09
C ARG A 77 5.32 -0.38 14.95
N CYS A 78 5.43 -1.05 13.80
CA CYS A 78 4.91 -2.40 13.63
C CYS A 78 5.70 -3.36 14.51
N GLU A 79 4.99 -4.30 15.14
CA GLU A 79 5.57 -5.36 15.95
C GLU A 79 4.66 -6.59 15.95
N GLY A 80 5.04 -7.62 16.71
CA GLY A 80 4.24 -8.83 16.83
C GLY A 80 4.41 -9.79 15.65
N GLU A 81 3.34 -10.51 15.34
CA GLU A 81 3.32 -11.56 14.33
C GLU A 81 3.18 -10.96 12.92
N PHE A 82 4.00 -11.46 11.99
CA PHE A 82 3.84 -11.17 10.57
C PHE A 82 2.66 -11.95 10.00
N LEU A 83 1.65 -11.25 9.51
CA LEU A 83 0.40 -11.83 9.03
C LEU A 83 0.39 -12.09 7.52
N GLY A 84 1.36 -11.54 6.79
CA GLY A 84 1.47 -11.70 5.35
C GLY A 84 1.83 -10.40 4.63
N GLN A 85 1.75 -10.45 3.30
CA GLN A 85 2.04 -9.33 2.42
C GLN A 85 0.88 -9.14 1.44
N VAL A 86 0.56 -7.88 1.16
CA VAL A 86 -0.32 -7.49 0.07
C VAL A 86 0.49 -6.83 -1.04
N ASN A 87 0.12 -7.13 -2.28
CA ASN A 87 0.75 -6.58 -3.48
C ASN A 87 -0.29 -5.77 -4.27
N GLY A 88 0.14 -5.07 -5.32
CA GLY A 88 -0.73 -4.24 -6.15
C GLY A 88 -1.89 -4.97 -6.84
N ASP A 89 -1.86 -6.31 -6.90
CA ASP A 89 -2.94 -7.14 -7.46
C ASP A 89 -4.04 -7.48 -6.44
N THR A 90 -3.82 -7.18 -5.15
CA THR A 90 -4.82 -7.38 -4.09
C THR A 90 -5.78 -6.19 -4.07
N SER A 91 -7.00 -6.40 -3.56
CA SER A 91 -7.92 -5.28 -3.30
C SER A 91 -7.18 -4.16 -2.55
N PRO A 92 -7.25 -2.90 -3.02
CA PRO A 92 -6.60 -1.80 -2.33
C PRO A 92 -7.24 -1.55 -0.96
N CYS A 93 -8.51 -1.90 -0.78
CA CYS A 93 -9.12 -1.89 0.53
C CYS A 93 -8.90 -3.21 1.26
N LEU A 94 -8.33 -3.13 2.47
CA LEU A 94 -8.17 -4.23 3.40
C LEU A 94 -9.08 -4.03 4.60
N ASP A 95 -9.91 -5.02 4.89
CA ASP A 95 -10.64 -5.12 6.16
C ASP A 95 -9.65 -5.56 7.24
N LEU A 96 -9.33 -4.68 8.18
CA LEU A 96 -8.31 -4.94 9.20
C LEU A 96 -8.71 -6.07 10.15
N ASP A 97 -10.00 -6.30 10.34
CA ASP A 97 -10.54 -7.27 11.29
C ASP A 97 -10.74 -8.65 10.69
N ASN A 98 -11.02 -8.71 9.38
CA ASN A 98 -11.47 -9.95 8.73
C ASN A 98 -10.55 -10.45 7.60
N THR A 99 -9.61 -9.64 7.11
CA THR A 99 -8.71 -10.08 6.01
C THR A 99 -7.87 -11.29 6.40
N VAL A 100 -7.44 -11.35 7.66
CA VAL A 100 -6.65 -12.47 8.21
C VAL A 100 -7.48 -13.17 9.27
N GLY A 101 -7.82 -14.44 9.02
CA GLY A 101 -8.71 -15.20 9.90
C GLY A 101 -8.23 -15.24 11.35
N GLY A 102 -9.01 -14.66 12.26
CA GLY A 102 -8.74 -14.66 13.70
C GLY A 102 -7.66 -13.69 14.17
N LYS A 103 -7.15 -12.82 13.29
CA LYS A 103 -6.10 -11.84 13.59
C LYS A 103 -6.45 -10.48 13.01
N ARG A 104 -6.43 -9.46 13.86
CA ARG A 104 -6.59 -8.07 13.42
C ARG A 104 -5.24 -7.53 12.94
N ILE A 105 -5.22 -6.97 11.74
CA ILE A 105 -4.08 -6.20 11.22
C ILE A 105 -4.02 -4.87 11.98
N ARG A 106 -2.88 -4.58 12.60
CA ARG A 106 -2.65 -3.34 13.36
C ARG A 106 -1.58 -2.45 12.76
N CYS A 107 -0.76 -2.96 11.86
CA CYS A 107 0.29 -2.16 11.26
C CYS A 107 0.64 -2.62 9.84
N LEU A 108 0.90 -1.66 8.97
CA LEU A 108 1.38 -1.84 7.60
C LEU A 108 2.82 -1.33 7.52
N CYS A 109 3.74 -2.16 7.03
CA CYS A 109 5.15 -1.81 6.84
C CYS A 109 5.53 -1.89 5.35
N ASN A 110 6.21 -0.88 4.84
CA ASN A 110 6.68 -0.83 3.47
C ASN A 110 8.04 -1.55 3.35
N PRO A 111 8.12 -2.68 2.63
CA PRO A 111 9.33 -3.49 2.55
C PRO A 111 10.44 -2.84 1.72
N LEU A 112 10.11 -1.90 0.82
CA LEU A 112 11.07 -1.30 -0.11
C LEU A 112 11.89 -0.18 0.53
N ILE A 113 11.28 0.55 1.47
CA ILE A 113 11.92 1.70 2.11
C ILE A 113 12.45 1.32 3.51
N GLY A 114 11.91 0.25 4.09
CA GLY A 114 12.40 -0.31 5.33
C GLY A 114 13.75 -1.04 5.25
N ALA A 115 14.06 -1.77 4.17
CA ALA A 115 15.18 -2.71 4.15
C ALA A 115 16.56 -2.06 4.44
N ASN A 116 17.12 -2.31 5.63
CA ASN A 116 18.52 -2.00 5.93
C ASN A 116 19.44 -3.13 5.42
N THR A 117 20.57 -2.77 4.80
CA THR A 117 21.57 -3.66 4.17
C THR A 117 22.39 -4.53 5.14
N GLY A 118 22.01 -4.58 6.42
CA GLY A 118 22.69 -5.33 7.48
C GLY A 118 22.11 -6.71 7.80
N GLY A 119 21.10 -7.18 7.07
CA GLY A 119 20.54 -8.53 7.24
C GLY A 119 19.43 -8.65 8.29
N THR A 120 18.75 -7.57 8.64
CA THR A 120 17.57 -7.62 9.52
C THR A 120 16.50 -6.65 9.00
N ASN A 121 15.35 -7.19 8.60
CA ASN A 121 14.26 -6.44 7.98
C ASN A 121 13.68 -5.43 9.00
N SER A 122 13.65 -4.15 8.67
CA SER A 122 13.32 -3.02 9.55
C SER A 122 11.88 -2.91 10.05
N CYS A 123 11.10 -3.99 10.00
CA CYS A 123 9.77 -4.03 10.60
C CYS A 123 9.79 -4.67 11.99
N GLN A 124 10.98 -4.97 12.55
CA GLN A 124 11.19 -5.46 13.91
C GLN A 124 12.19 -4.56 14.66
N PHE A 125 11.65 -3.70 15.53
CA PHE A 125 12.29 -3.06 16.69
C PHE A 125 13.51 -2.12 16.49
N VAL A 126 13.49 -1.07 17.31
CA VAL A 126 14.69 -0.48 17.93
C VAL A 126 14.70 -0.99 19.36
#